data_AF-A0A7J9HEV9-F1
#
_entry.id   AF-A0A7J9HEV9-F1
#
_cell.length_a   1.000
_cell.length_b   1.000
_cell.length_c   1.000
_cell.angle_alpha   90.00
_cell.angle_beta   90.00
_cell.angle_gamma   90.00
#
_symmetry.space_group_name_H-M   'P 1'
#
loop_
_entity.id
_entity.type
_entity.pdbx_description
1 polymer ?
#
loop_
_entity_poly.entity_id
_entity_poly.type
_entity_poly.pdbx_seq_one_letter_code
_entity_poly.pdbx_strand_id
1 'polypeptide(L)'
;TLSSESVLSKRYGTIPKEEASAAAKLIEEEAFSVAGASFSTDEDGIEILQVYSKEISKRMLDTVKARAAAATDSTPSGSAEVDSNNVGTAVGEEDSSSSVKAED
;
A
#
# COMPACT_ATOMS: atom_id res chain seq x y z
N THR A 1 -0.79 -1.75 1.07
CA THR A 1 -1.34 -0.38 0.93
C THR A 1 -2.04 -0.17 -0.41
N LEU A 2 -1.55 -0.71 -1.53
CA LEU A 2 -2.26 -0.66 -2.83
C LEU A 2 -3.02 -1.96 -3.18
N SER A 3 -2.59 -3.09 -2.63
CA SER A 3 -3.18 -4.41 -2.85
C SER A 3 -4.17 -4.87 -1.79
N SER A 4 -4.37 -4.06 -0.75
CA SER A 4 -5.24 -4.38 0.40
C SER A 4 -6.42 -3.43 0.43
N GLU A 5 -7.51 -3.86 1.07
CA GLU A 5 -8.67 -3.01 1.25
C GLU A 5 -8.35 -1.74 2.06
N SER A 6 -8.94 -0.63 1.62
CA SER A 6 -8.76 0.71 2.16
C SER A 6 -9.88 1.63 1.66
N VAL A 7 -9.98 2.84 2.22
CA VAL A 7 -10.88 3.90 1.75
C VAL A 7 -10.69 4.18 0.26
N LEU A 8 -9.45 4.15 -0.24
CA LEU A 8 -9.16 4.36 -1.66
C LEU A 8 -9.65 3.20 -2.53
N SER A 9 -9.52 1.96 -2.05
CA SER A 9 -9.95 0.77 -2.81
C SER A 9 -11.46 0.71 -3.06
N LYS A 10 -12.26 1.35 -2.19
CA LYS A 10 -13.72 1.47 -2.38
C LYS A 10 -14.09 2.32 -3.60
N ARG A 11 -13.21 3.21 -4.05
CA ARG A 11 -13.44 4.11 -5.19
C ARG A 11 -12.67 3.69 -6.44
N TYR A 12 -11.50 3.10 -6.27
CA TYR A 12 -10.58 2.83 -7.39
C TYR A 12 -10.21 1.34 -7.54
N GLY A 13 -10.77 0.47 -6.68
CA GLY A 13 -10.42 -0.95 -6.63
C GLY A 13 -9.05 -1.23 -5.99
N THR A 14 -8.69 -2.51 -5.91
CA THR A 14 -7.38 -2.98 -5.43
C THR A 14 -6.48 -3.33 -6.61
N ILE A 15 -5.17 -3.20 -6.41
CA ILE A 15 -4.14 -3.58 -7.39
C ILE A 15 -3.64 -5.01 -7.07
N PRO A 16 -3.46 -5.90 -8.07
CA PRO A 16 -2.81 -7.20 -7.89
C PRO A 16 -1.47 -7.05 -7.16
N LYS A 17 -1.14 -8.00 -6.28
CA LYS A 17 0.01 -7.89 -5.37
C LYS A 17 1.34 -7.61 -6.09
N GLU A 18 1.58 -8.25 -7.23
CA GLU A 18 2.81 -8.07 -8.00
C GLU A 18 2.91 -6.66 -8.60
N GLU A 19 1.85 -6.22 -9.27
CA GLU A 19 1.74 -4.86 -9.83
C GLU A 19 1.82 -3.80 -8.72
N ALA A 20 1.17 -4.04 -7.59
CA ALA A 20 1.23 -3.18 -6.42
C ALA A 20 2.65 -3.05 -5.84
N SER A 21 3.43 -4.13 -5.84
CA SER A 21 4.82 -4.14 -5.40
C SER A 21 5.71 -3.32 -6.34
N ALA A 22 5.56 -3.52 -7.65
CA ALA A 22 6.27 -2.74 -8.66
C ALA A 22 5.93 -1.25 -8.59
N ALA A 23 4.63 -0.92 -8.49
CA ALA A 23 4.18 0.45 -8.33
C ALA A 23 4.72 1.09 -7.05
N ALA A 24 4.74 0.36 -5.92
CA ALA A 24 5.27 0.87 -4.67
C ALA A 24 6.77 1.21 -4.75
N LYS A 25 7.57 0.41 -5.46
CA LYS A 25 8.99 0.69 -5.70
C LYS A 25 9.18 1.98 -6.51
N LEU A 26 8.46 2.10 -7.62
CA LEU A 26 8.54 3.31 -8.46
C LEU A 26 8.11 4.57 -7.68
N ILE A 27 7.03 4.47 -6.91
CA ILE A 27 6.54 5.57 -6.07
C ILE A 27 7.59 6.00 -5.04
N GLU A 28 8.26 5.03 -4.40
CA GLU A 28 9.30 5.30 -3.41
C GLU A 28 10.53 5.95 -4.04
N GLU A 29 11.05 5.39 -5.13
CA GLU A 29 12.21 5.93 -5.84
C GLU A 29 11.98 7.39 -6.28
N GLU A 30 10.80 7.67 -6.85
CA GLU A 30 10.46 9.02 -7.29
C GLU A 30 10.26 9.99 -6.12
N ALA A 31 9.57 9.57 -5.06
CA ALA A 31 9.36 10.40 -3.88
C ALA A 31 10.68 10.69 -3.16
N PHE A 32 11.57 9.70 -3.07
CA PHE A 32 12.90 9.85 -2.52
C PHE A 32 13.73 10.83 -3.34
N SER A 33 13.71 10.72 -4.68
CA SER A 33 14.40 11.66 -5.55
C SER A 33 13.90 13.10 -5.39
N VAL A 34 12.57 13.31 -5.29
CA VAL A 34 11.98 14.64 -5.12
C VAL A 34 12.30 15.22 -3.73
N ALA A 35 12.17 14.41 -2.68
CA ALA A 35 12.50 14.83 -1.33
C ALA A 35 13.99 15.14 -1.17
N GLY A 36 14.87 14.29 -1.72
CA GLY A 36 16.31 14.50 -1.71
C GLY A 36 16.74 15.77 -2.46
N ALA A 37 16.04 16.13 -3.55
CA ALA A 37 16.26 17.39 -4.25
C ALA A 37 15.78 18.63 -3.47
N SER A 38 14.92 18.44 -2.47
CA SER A 38 14.41 19.50 -1.59
C SER A 38 15.29 19.68 -0.34
N PHE A 39 16.36 18.90 -0.19
CA PHE A 39 17.29 19.04 0.92
C PHE A 39 18.08 20.34 0.83
N SER A 40 18.08 21.08 1.93
CA SER A 40 18.95 22.23 2.17
C SER A 40 19.62 22.06 3.55
N THR A 41 20.87 22.52 3.69
CA THR A 41 21.61 22.46 4.96
C THR A 41 21.05 23.38 6.04
N ASP A 42 20.22 24.34 5.63
CA ASP A 42 19.62 25.35 6.50
C ASP A 42 18.20 24.95 6.96
N GLU A 43 17.64 23.89 6.37
CA GLU A 43 16.28 23.42 6.61
C GLU A 43 16.28 22.26 7.62
N ASP A 44 15.33 22.28 8.56
CA ASP A 44 15.16 21.17 9.49
C ASP A 44 14.85 19.88 8.70
N GLY A 45 15.57 18.79 8.98
CA GLY A 45 15.40 17.52 8.26
C GLY A 45 13.97 16.93 8.28
N ILE A 46 13.08 17.48 9.10
CA ILE A 46 11.64 17.17 9.12
C ILE A 46 10.93 17.63 7.84
N GLU A 47 11.38 18.71 7.19
CA GLU A 47 10.78 19.22 5.97
C GLU A 47 10.96 18.23 4.81
N ILE A 48 12.13 17.58 4.71
CA ILE A 48 12.40 16.52 3.74
C ILE A 48 11.42 15.35 3.94
N LEU A 49 11.20 14.94 5.18
CA LEU A 49 10.27 13.86 5.50
C LEU A 49 8.82 14.23 5.16
N GLN A 50 8.46 15.50 5.35
CA GLN A 50 7.15 16.02 4.97
C GLN A 50 6.97 15.99 3.44
N VAL A 51 7.96 16.45 2.68
CA VAL A 51 7.97 16.38 1.21
C VAL A 51 7.83 14.93 0.74
N TYR A 52 8.61 14.02 1.30
CA TYR A 52 8.54 12.59 0.99
C TYR A 52 7.13 12.02 1.25
N SER A 53 6.58 12.25 2.44
CA SER A 53 5.26 11.74 2.84
C SER A 53 4.14 12.27 1.93
N LYS A 54 4.23 13.56 1.57
CA LYS A 54 3.30 14.21 0.64
C LYS A 54 3.39 13.56 -0.74
N GLU A 55 4.60 13.30 -1.23
CA GLU A 55 4.78 12.77 -2.57
C GLU A 55 4.38 11.29 -2.70
N ILE A 56 4.69 10.47 -1.69
CA ILE A 56 4.18 9.09 -1.59
C ILE A 56 2.65 9.08 -1.68
N SER A 57 1.99 9.88 -0.84
CA SER A 57 0.52 9.92 -0.77
C SER A 57 -0.12 10.35 -2.09
N LYS A 58 0.46 11.38 -2.74
CA LYS A 58 0.00 11.89 -4.03
C LYS A 58 0.16 10.82 -5.12
N ARG A 59 1.35 10.24 -5.27
CA ARG A 59 1.61 9.24 -6.32
C ARG A 59 0.81 7.96 -6.12
N MET A 60 0.64 7.51 -4.88
CA MET A 60 -0.27 6.39 -4.59
C MET A 60 -1.70 6.65 -5.08
N LEU A 61 -2.22 7.87 -4.85
CA LEU A 61 -3.55 8.26 -5.30
C LEU A 61 -3.63 8.34 -6.84
N ASP A 62 -2.60 8.89 -7.48
CA ASP A 62 -2.54 9.02 -8.93
C ASP A 62 -2.48 7.64 -9.60
N THR A 63 -1.71 6.71 -9.05
CA THR A 63 -1.62 5.31 -9.53
C THR A 63 -2.98 4.61 -9.51
N VAL A 64 -3.71 4.68 -8.39
CA VAL A 64 -5.03 4.01 -8.31
C VAL A 64 -6.07 4.66 -9.23
N LYS A 65 -6.01 5.99 -9.40
CA LYS A 65 -6.88 6.70 -10.36
C LYS A 65 -6.59 6.31 -11.80
N ALA A 66 -5.32 6.31 -12.21
CA ALA A 66 -4.92 5.97 -13.56
C ALA A 66 -5.32 4.53 -13.92
N ARG A 67 -5.12 3.60 -12.98
CA ARG A 67 -5.54 2.21 -13.16
C ARG A 67 -7.07 2.07 -13.28
N ALA A 68 -7.82 2.77 -12.43
CA ALA A 68 -9.29 2.74 -12.49
C ALA A 68 -9.81 3.31 -13.82
N ALA A 69 -9.21 4.40 -14.32
CA ALA A 69 -9.56 4.97 -15.63
C ALA A 69 -9.24 3.99 -16.78
N ALA A 70 -8.09 3.32 -16.75
CA ALA A 70 -7.74 2.30 -17.75
C ALA A 70 -8.72 1.11 -17.74
N ALA A 71 -9.26 0.75 -16.58
CA ALA A 71 -10.27 -0.31 -16.46
C ALA A 71 -11.64 0.11 -17.01
N THR A 72 -12.00 1.40 -16.95
CA THR A 72 -13.27 1.90 -17.50
C THR A 72 -13.24 2.03 -19.03
N ASP A 73 -12.07 2.28 -19.62
CA ASP A 73 -11.93 2.39 -21.09
C ASP A 73 -11.88 1.04 -21.81
N SER A 74 -11.83 -0.08 -21.07
CA SER A 74 -11.58 -1.41 -21.61
C SER A 74 -12.77 -2.39 -21.54
N THR A 75 -14.02 -1.93 -21.37
CA THR A 75 -15.20 -2.83 -21.35
C THR A 75 -16.20 -2.60 -22.51
N PRO A 76 -16.52 -3.64 -23.32
CA PRO A 76 -17.91 -3.99 -23.56
C PRO A 76 -18.44 -4.75 -22.32
N SER A 77 -19.55 -4.24 -21.79
CA SER A 77 -20.37 -4.75 -20.69
C SER A 77 -20.35 -6.28 -20.50
N GLY A 78 -19.93 -6.74 -19.31
CA GLY A 78 -20.12 -8.10 -18.80
C GLY A 78 -20.29 -8.07 -17.28
N SER A 79 -21.48 -8.40 -16.81
CA SER A 79 -21.95 -8.35 -15.43
C SER A 79 -21.56 -9.61 -14.63
N ALA A 80 -21.26 -9.44 -13.34
CA ALA A 80 -21.18 -10.44 -12.25
C ALA A 80 -20.17 -11.60 -12.48
N GLU A 81 -19.46 -12.12 -11.47
CA GLU A 81 -19.99 -13.02 -10.45
C GLU A 81 -19.19 -12.88 -9.14
N VAL A 82 -19.94 -12.92 -8.04
CA VAL A 82 -19.50 -13.30 -6.69
C VAL A 82 -19.00 -14.76 -6.73
N ASP A 83 -17.89 -15.08 -6.07
CA ASP A 83 -17.72 -16.42 -5.52
C ASP A 83 -17.26 -16.32 -4.06
N SER A 84 -18.25 -16.41 -3.19
CA SER A 84 -18.08 -16.81 -1.80
C SER A 84 -17.95 -18.32 -1.79
N ASN A 85 -16.77 -18.86 -1.49
CA ASN A 85 -16.66 -20.22 -0.95
C ASN A 85 -15.57 -20.33 0.12
N ASN A 86 -16.08 -20.34 1.34
CA ASN A 86 -15.46 -20.79 2.58
C ASN A 86 -15.11 -22.29 2.51
N VAL A 87 -13.89 -22.67 2.86
CA VAL A 87 -13.68 -23.93 3.59
C VAL A 87 -12.58 -23.75 4.62
N GLY A 88 -12.97 -23.85 5.89
CA GLY A 88 -12.05 -23.91 7.01
C GLY A 88 -11.35 -25.26 7.11
N THR A 89 -10.23 -25.29 7.82
CA THR A 89 -9.84 -26.43 8.64
C THR A 89 -8.96 -25.90 9.77
N ALA A 90 -9.30 -26.37 10.96
CA ALA A 90 -8.81 -25.96 12.25
C ALA A 90 -7.41 -26.52 12.56
N VAL A 91 -6.96 -26.13 13.76
CA VAL A 91 -6.05 -26.81 14.71
C VAL A 91 -4.67 -26.17 14.83
N GLY A 92 -4.34 -25.79 16.06
CA GLY A 92 -3.00 -25.39 16.49
C GLY A 92 -2.97 -24.29 17.56
N GLU A 93 -3.70 -24.45 18.67
CA GLU A 93 -3.36 -23.76 19.92
C GLU A 93 -2.05 -24.37 20.45
N GLU A 94 -1.00 -23.57 20.57
CA GLU A 94 0.17 -23.91 21.36
C GLU A 94 0.49 -22.68 22.23
N ASP A 95 0.02 -22.74 23.48
CA ASP A 95 0.49 -21.90 24.57
C ASP A 95 2.02 -22.02 24.68
N SER A 96 2.71 -20.89 24.79
CA SER A 96 4.06 -20.89 25.34
C SER A 96 4.29 -19.58 26.09
N SER A 97 3.68 -19.55 27.27
CA SER A 97 4.15 -18.77 28.40
C SER A 97 5.56 -19.26 28.80
N SER A 98 6.58 -18.41 28.72
CA SER A 98 7.84 -18.61 29.43
C SER A 98 8.19 -17.39 30.27
N SER A 99 7.73 -17.44 31.52
CA SER A 99 8.25 -16.66 32.63
C SER A 99 9.67 -17.14 32.97
N VAL A 100 10.63 -16.21 33.08
CA VAL A 100 11.86 -16.45 33.84
C VAL A 100 12.06 -15.34 34.85
N LYS A 101 12.06 -15.72 36.13
CA LYS A 101 12.36 -14.92 37.32
C LYS A 101 13.63 -15.48 37.96
N ALA A 102 14.52 -14.59 38.41
CA ALA A 102 15.50 -14.67 39.51
C ALA A 102 16.75 -13.83 39.12
N GLU A 103 17.00 -12.68 39.75
CA GLU A 103 17.75 -12.49 41.02
C GLU A 103 19.26 -12.73 40.88
N ASP A 104 20.03 -11.64 40.93
CA ASP A 104 21.13 -11.41 41.89
C ASP A 104 21.16 -9.92 42.24
#